data_AF-F8PHH9-F1
#
_entry.id   AF-F8PHH9-F1
#
_cell.length_a   1.000
_cell.length_b   1.000
_cell.length_c   1.000
_cell.angle_alpha   90.00
_cell.angle_beta   90.00
_cell.angle_gamma   90.00
#
_symmetry.space_group_name_H-M   'P 1'
#
loop_
_entity.id
_entity.type
_entity.pdbx_description
1 polymer ?
#
loop_
_entity_poly.entity_id
_entity_poly.type
_entity_poly.pdbx_seq_one_letter_code
_entity_poly.pdbx_strand_id
1 'polypeptide(L)'
;MSNTAASKPTKFGQIDDFDGMPDQASGWMLSVKAYFDVNDAMYDSDKKKVFEALSHMKEGADLVWKETKLTEYTGLGKYPKWMDFKTDFNGPFITTDVKGTTNMAFMTMKMETGETAVKFNSHFMVEAGKSGLSDEGLIMVYKSSICPYFLQNVLNSSIQSKNIAG
;
A
#
# COMPACT_ATOMS: atom_id res chain seq x y z
N MET A 1 1.24 22.29 -16.53
CA MET A 1 -0.09 21.84 -16.09
C MET A 1 0.10 20.46 -15.50
N SER A 2 0.11 20.33 -14.17
CA SER A 2 0.38 19.05 -13.51
C SER A 2 -0.91 18.27 -13.37
N ASN A 3 -0.99 17.13 -14.04
CA ASN A 3 -2.11 16.21 -13.93
C ASN A 3 -2.02 15.54 -12.56
N THR A 4 -2.81 16.01 -11.60
CA THR A 4 -2.87 15.42 -10.27
C THR A 4 -3.87 14.27 -10.36
N ALA A 5 -3.38 13.03 -10.46
CA ALA A 5 -4.24 11.86 -10.32
C ALA A 5 -4.74 11.83 -8.88
N ALA A 6 -5.96 12.31 -8.66
CA ALA A 6 -6.65 12.16 -7.39
C ALA A 6 -6.80 10.66 -7.12
N SER A 7 -6.29 10.19 -5.98
CA SER A 7 -6.60 8.85 -5.50
C SER A 7 -8.12 8.75 -5.34
N LYS A 8 -8.75 7.89 -6.14
CA LYS A 8 -10.17 7.61 -5.98
C LYS A 8 -10.35 6.99 -4.59
N PRO A 9 -11.36 7.42 -3.81
CA PRO A 9 -11.71 6.72 -2.59
C PRO A 9 -12.11 5.29 -2.96
N THR A 10 -11.42 4.30 -2.40
CA THR A 10 -11.80 2.89 -2.46
C THR A 10 -13.24 2.79 -1.96
N LYS A 11 -14.19 2.59 -2.87
CA LYS A 11 -15.60 2.42 -2.50
C LYS A 11 -15.70 1.12 -1.71
N PHE A 12 -16.12 1.20 -0.45
CA PHE A 12 -16.54 0.06 0.36
C PHE A 12 -17.71 -0.64 -0.36
N GLY A 13 -17.41 -1.60 -1.23
CA GLY A 13 -18.40 -2.25 -2.10
C GLY A 13 -17.98 -2.48 -3.55
N GLN A 14 -16.74 -2.16 -3.94
CA GLN A 14 -16.21 -2.55 -5.24
C GLN A 14 -14.72 -2.91 -5.12
N ILE A 15 -14.28 -3.89 -5.90
CA ILE A 15 -12.85 -4.18 -6.11
C ILE A 15 -12.32 -3.17 -7.14
N ASP A 16 -11.25 -2.46 -6.81
CA ASP A 16 -10.54 -1.61 -7.76
C ASP A 16 -9.76 -2.49 -8.76
N ASP A 17 -9.52 -1.98 -9.96
CA ASP A 17 -8.71 -2.69 -10.94
C ASP A 17 -7.24 -2.72 -10.49
N PHE A 18 -6.56 -3.84 -10.73
CA PHE A 18 -5.14 -4.00 -10.44
C PHE A 18 -4.34 -3.79 -11.72
N ASP A 19 -3.30 -2.96 -11.66
CA ASP A 19 -2.44 -2.62 -12.80
C ASP A 19 -1.16 -3.47 -12.88
N GLY A 20 -1.03 -4.47 -12.00
CA GLY A 20 0.16 -5.32 -11.91
C GLY A 20 1.32 -4.73 -11.11
N MET A 21 1.18 -3.55 -10.50
CA MET A 21 2.29 -2.88 -9.82
C MET A 21 2.55 -3.48 -8.42
N PRO A 22 3.80 -3.89 -8.11
CA PRO A 22 4.14 -4.54 -6.84
C PRO A 22 3.87 -3.69 -5.58
N ASP A 23 4.00 -2.37 -5.68
CA ASP A 23 3.76 -1.42 -4.58
C ASP A 23 2.27 -1.33 -4.20
N GLN A 24 1.36 -1.64 -5.14
CA GLN A 24 -0.08 -1.66 -4.92
C GLN A 24 -0.63 -3.05 -4.59
N ALA A 25 0.10 -4.12 -4.95
CA ALA A 25 -0.36 -5.51 -4.85
C ALA A 25 -0.89 -5.90 -3.46
N SER A 26 -0.19 -5.50 -2.40
CA SER A 26 -0.60 -5.81 -1.02
C SER A 26 -1.89 -5.10 -0.62
N GLY A 27 -2.02 -3.81 -0.98
CA GLY A 27 -3.21 -3.01 -0.67
C GLY A 27 -4.44 -3.48 -1.47
N TRP A 28 -4.22 -3.85 -2.73
CA TRP A 28 -5.25 -4.42 -3.57
C TRP A 28 -5.77 -5.75 -3.01
N MET A 29 -4.90 -6.69 -2.66
CA MET A 29 -5.30 -7.98 -2.09
C MET A 29 -6.07 -7.83 -0.77
N LEU A 30 -5.70 -6.86 0.07
CA LEU A 30 -6.43 -6.56 1.30
C LEU A 30 -7.84 -6.05 1.01
N SER A 31 -7.98 -5.19 0.00
CA SER A 31 -9.27 -4.64 -0.45
C SER A 31 -10.17 -5.73 -1.03
N VAL A 32 -9.63 -6.63 -1.85
CA VAL A 32 -10.34 -7.81 -2.39
C VAL A 32 -10.84 -8.71 -1.25
N LYS A 33 -10.00 -8.97 -0.25
CA LYS A 33 -10.40 -9.76 0.92
C LYS A 33 -11.56 -9.10 1.66
N ALA A 34 -11.45 -7.81 1.96
CA ALA A 34 -12.50 -7.06 2.65
C ALA A 34 -13.82 -7.06 1.86
N TYR A 35 -13.75 -6.95 0.53
CA TYR A 35 -14.91 -7.05 -0.34
C TYR A 35 -15.61 -8.42 -0.21
N PHE A 36 -14.87 -9.53 -0.20
CA PHE A 36 -15.46 -10.86 -0.01
C PHE A 36 -15.99 -11.11 1.41
N ASP A 37 -15.36 -10.51 2.43
CA ASP A 37 -15.83 -10.63 3.81
C ASP A 37 -17.17 -9.88 4.00
N VAL A 38 -17.41 -8.78 3.27
CA VAL A 38 -18.67 -8.04 3.29
C VAL A 38 -19.75 -8.66 2.40
N ASN A 39 -19.35 -9.32 1.30
CA ASN A 39 -20.27 -9.90 0.31
C ASN A 39 -20.28 -11.45 0.38
N ASP A 40 -20.11 -12.00 1.57
CA ASP A 40 -19.91 -13.44 1.81
C ASP A 40 -21.04 -14.32 1.26
N ALA A 41 -22.30 -13.85 1.35
CA ALA A 41 -23.46 -14.53 0.81
C ALA A 41 -23.44 -14.64 -0.72
N MET A 42 -22.89 -13.64 -1.43
CA MET A 42 -22.75 -13.70 -2.88
C MET A 42 -21.53 -14.54 -3.29
N TYR A 43 -20.42 -14.36 -2.57
CA TYR A 43 -19.15 -15.04 -2.80
C TYR A 43 -18.95 -16.19 -1.81
N ASP A 44 -19.95 -17.07 -1.74
CA ASP A 44 -20.03 -18.25 -0.86
C ASP A 44 -19.04 -19.38 -1.19
N SER A 45 -18.26 -19.23 -2.25
CA SER A 45 -17.39 -20.28 -2.77
C SER A 45 -16.08 -19.72 -3.30
N ASP A 46 -15.02 -20.50 -3.12
CA ASP A 46 -13.68 -20.16 -3.57
C ASP A 46 -13.63 -19.85 -5.07
N LYS A 47 -14.38 -20.62 -5.87
CA LYS A 47 -14.53 -20.38 -7.31
C LYS A 47 -14.99 -18.94 -7.57
N LYS A 48 -16.10 -18.50 -6.98
CA LYS A 48 -16.62 -17.15 -7.20
C LYS A 48 -15.60 -16.09 -6.79
N LYS A 49 -14.95 -16.26 -5.63
CA LYS A 49 -13.91 -15.32 -5.15
C LYS A 49 -12.75 -15.20 -6.13
N VAL A 50 -12.21 -16.31 -6.61
CA VAL A 50 -11.04 -16.30 -7.50
C VAL A 50 -11.39 -15.69 -8.86
N PHE A 51 -12.49 -16.09 -9.48
CA PHE A 51 -12.87 -15.55 -10.79
C PHE A 51 -13.25 -14.06 -10.73
N GLU A 52 -13.85 -13.61 -9.63
CA GLU A 52 -14.10 -12.20 -9.40
C GLU A 52 -12.79 -11.41 -9.30
N ALA A 53 -11.84 -11.86 -8.46
CA ALA A 53 -10.55 -11.19 -8.32
C ALA A 53 -9.78 -11.12 -9.65
N LEU A 54 -9.79 -12.21 -10.44
CA LEU A 54 -9.21 -12.24 -11.77
C LEU A 54 -9.89 -11.28 -12.76
N SER A 55 -11.18 -10.98 -12.59
CA SER A 55 -11.91 -10.07 -13.48
C SER A 55 -11.41 -8.62 -13.39
N HIS A 56 -10.79 -8.25 -12.27
CA HIS A 56 -10.22 -6.93 -11.98
C HIS A 56 -8.76 -6.78 -12.40
N MET A 57 -8.15 -7.83 -12.94
CA MET A 57 -6.88 -7.75 -13.64
C MET A 57 -7.17 -7.52 -15.12
N LYS A 58 -6.89 -6.33 -15.63
CA LYS A 58 -7.40 -5.87 -16.93
C LYS A 58 -6.33 -5.37 -17.89
N GLU A 59 -5.16 -4.96 -17.42
CA GLU A 59 -4.19 -4.27 -18.29
C GLU A 59 -2.74 -4.38 -17.86
N GLY A 60 -1.87 -4.74 -18.81
CA GLY A 60 -0.42 -4.82 -18.58
C GLY A 60 0.03 -6.22 -18.19
N ALA A 61 0.97 -6.32 -17.25
CA ALA A 61 1.61 -7.58 -16.87
C ALA A 61 0.68 -8.54 -16.11
N ASP A 62 -0.37 -8.01 -15.48
CA ASP A 62 -1.44 -8.75 -14.81
C ASP A 62 -2.36 -9.51 -15.80
N LEU A 63 -2.55 -9.01 -17.01
CA LEU A 63 -3.43 -9.62 -18.03
C LEU A 63 -2.86 -10.94 -18.51
N VAL A 64 -1.55 -10.98 -18.80
CA VAL A 64 -0.84 -12.21 -19.19
C VAL A 64 -0.86 -13.24 -18.05
N TRP A 65 -0.67 -12.78 -16.81
CA TRP A 65 -0.75 -13.65 -15.64
C TRP A 65 -2.17 -14.20 -15.43
N LYS A 66 -3.19 -13.36 -15.57
CA LYS A 66 -4.60 -13.75 -15.52
C LYS A 66 -4.93 -14.81 -16.56
N GLU A 67 -4.54 -14.60 -17.82
CA GLU A 67 -4.80 -15.57 -18.90
C GLU A 67 -4.15 -16.93 -18.62
N THR A 68 -2.91 -16.90 -18.10
CA THR A 68 -2.19 -18.10 -17.66
C THR A 68 -2.98 -18.81 -16.55
N LYS A 69 -3.40 -18.08 -15.51
CA LYS A 69 -4.16 -18.64 -14.39
C LYS A 69 -5.53 -19.15 -14.77
N LEU A 70 -6.25 -18.45 -15.65
CA LEU A 70 -7.51 -18.93 -16.20
C LEU A 70 -7.32 -20.27 -16.94
N THR A 71 -6.25 -20.40 -17.73
CA THR A 71 -5.93 -21.65 -18.43
C THR A 71 -5.61 -22.78 -17.44
N GLU A 72 -4.79 -22.53 -16.42
CA GLU A 72 -4.45 -23.52 -15.38
C GLU A 72 -5.68 -23.99 -14.59
N TYR A 73 -6.51 -23.04 -14.16
CA TYR A 73 -7.67 -23.28 -13.31
C TYR A 73 -8.86 -23.92 -14.04
N THR A 74 -9.00 -23.65 -15.34
CA THR A 74 -10.10 -24.23 -16.14
C THR A 74 -9.70 -25.50 -16.89
N GLY A 75 -8.44 -25.61 -17.33
CA GLY A 75 -7.95 -26.71 -18.16
C GLY A 75 -7.95 -28.09 -17.47
N LEU A 76 -7.88 -28.13 -16.14
CA LEU A 76 -7.88 -29.38 -15.37
C LEU A 76 -9.20 -29.69 -14.65
N GLY A 77 -10.23 -28.84 -14.81
CA GLY A 77 -11.48 -28.94 -14.02
C GLY A 77 -11.27 -28.77 -12.51
N LYS A 78 -10.05 -28.39 -12.09
CA LYS A 78 -9.67 -28.15 -10.71
C LYS A 78 -9.78 -26.67 -10.42
N TYR A 79 -10.95 -26.29 -9.92
CA TYR A 79 -11.16 -24.93 -9.48
C TYR A 79 -10.23 -24.60 -8.30
N PRO A 80 -9.56 -23.44 -8.33
CA PRO A 80 -8.62 -23.05 -7.29
C PRO A 80 -9.34 -22.79 -5.99
N LYS A 81 -8.69 -23.13 -4.86
CA LYS A 81 -9.11 -22.59 -3.57
C LYS A 81 -8.68 -21.13 -3.49
N TRP A 82 -9.40 -20.35 -2.69
CA TRP A 82 -9.02 -18.95 -2.44
C TRP A 82 -7.61 -18.83 -1.85
N MET A 83 -7.19 -19.83 -1.06
CA MET A 83 -5.83 -19.88 -0.50
C MET A 83 -4.74 -20.07 -1.57
N ASP A 84 -5.01 -20.91 -2.57
CA ASP A 84 -4.06 -21.21 -3.64
C ASP A 84 -3.87 -19.97 -4.52
N PHE A 85 -4.97 -19.27 -4.86
CA PHE A 85 -4.91 -18.01 -5.57
C PHE A 85 -4.05 -16.94 -4.87
N LYS A 86 -4.24 -16.75 -3.55
CA LYS A 86 -3.41 -15.80 -2.78
C LYS A 86 -1.92 -16.16 -2.83
N THR A 87 -1.61 -17.45 -2.75
CA THR A 87 -0.23 -17.95 -2.81
C THR A 87 0.38 -17.66 -4.19
N ASP A 88 -0.37 -17.98 -5.24
CA ASP A 88 0.00 -17.72 -6.63
C ASP A 88 0.17 -16.23 -6.92
N PHE A 89 -0.68 -15.37 -6.34
CA PHE A 89 -0.62 -13.91 -6.49
C PHE A 89 0.60 -13.32 -5.77
N ASN A 90 0.90 -13.81 -4.56
CA ASN A 90 2.00 -13.26 -3.77
C ASN A 90 3.36 -13.47 -4.44
N GLY A 91 3.58 -14.60 -5.11
CA GLY A 91 4.86 -14.92 -5.76
C GLY A 91 5.38 -13.83 -6.72
N PRO A 92 4.63 -13.50 -7.79
CA PRO A 92 5.06 -12.51 -8.78
C PRO A 92 4.82 -11.05 -8.36
N PHE A 93 3.79 -10.76 -7.56
CA PHE A 93 3.38 -9.37 -7.29
C PHE A 93 3.77 -8.85 -5.90
N ILE A 94 3.98 -9.73 -4.91
CA ILE A 94 4.41 -9.31 -3.57
C ILE A 94 5.86 -9.75 -3.37
N THR A 95 6.79 -8.91 -3.82
CA THR A 95 8.21 -9.17 -3.62
C THR A 95 8.58 -8.93 -2.16
N THR A 96 9.33 -9.85 -1.56
CA THR A 96 9.87 -9.71 -0.20
C THR A 96 10.79 -8.48 -0.08
N ASP A 97 11.29 -7.97 -1.20
CA ASP A 97 12.17 -6.82 -1.32
C ASP A 97 11.45 -5.46 -1.32
N VAL A 98 10.10 -5.42 -1.35
CA VAL A 98 9.37 -4.16 -1.12
C VAL A 98 9.73 -3.59 0.24
N LYS A 99 9.87 -4.42 1.29
CA LYS A 99 10.29 -3.93 2.61
C LYS A 99 11.68 -3.29 2.60
N GLY A 100 12.64 -3.89 1.88
CA GLY A 100 14.01 -3.36 1.77
C GLY A 100 14.07 -2.06 0.97
N THR A 101 13.39 -2.03 -0.18
CA THR A 101 13.34 -0.86 -1.07
C THR A 101 12.51 0.28 -0.49
N THR A 102 11.35 0.00 0.11
CA THR A 102 10.52 0.98 0.85
C THR A 102 11.29 1.57 2.02
N ASN A 103 12.04 0.76 2.78
CA ASN A 103 12.88 1.28 3.87
C ASN A 103 13.98 2.20 3.36
N MET A 104 14.62 1.88 2.22
CA MET A 104 15.63 2.75 1.62
C MET A 104 15.03 4.07 1.11
N ALA A 105 13.94 4.01 0.36
CA ALA A 105 13.24 5.20 -0.14
C ALA A 105 12.76 6.09 1.02
N PHE A 106 12.19 5.48 2.06
CA PHE A 106 11.76 6.17 3.27
C PHE A 106 12.93 6.82 4.03
N MET A 107 14.06 6.14 4.19
CA MET A 107 15.28 6.72 4.78
C MET A 107 15.82 7.90 3.99
N THR A 108 15.58 7.95 2.68
CA THR A 108 15.98 9.07 1.81
C THR A 108 14.94 10.18 1.69
N MET A 109 13.74 10.01 2.24
CA MET A 109 12.66 11.00 2.20
C MET A 109 13.13 12.33 2.81
N LYS A 110 12.88 13.43 2.09
CA LYS A 110 13.14 14.80 2.54
C LYS A 110 11.91 15.67 2.30
N MET A 111 11.63 16.56 3.25
CA MET A 111 10.67 17.63 3.07
C MET A 111 11.15 18.58 1.98
N GLU A 112 10.32 18.79 0.96
CA GLU A 112 10.69 19.63 -0.18
C GLU A 112 10.72 21.13 0.22
N THR A 113 11.56 21.91 -0.46
CA THR A 113 11.59 23.37 -0.27
C THR A 113 10.25 23.99 -0.66
N GLY A 114 9.58 24.64 0.29
CA GLY A 114 8.25 25.25 0.08
C GLY A 114 7.08 24.31 0.37
N GLU A 115 7.33 23.04 0.75
CA GLU A 115 6.29 22.16 1.26
C GLU A 115 5.82 22.59 2.66
N THR A 116 4.55 22.36 2.98
CA THR A 116 4.03 22.60 4.33
C THR A 116 4.28 21.39 5.22
N ALA A 117 4.53 21.62 6.51
CA ALA A 117 4.71 20.54 7.48
C ALA A 117 3.50 19.57 7.52
N VAL A 118 2.27 20.07 7.31
CA VAL A 118 1.06 19.24 7.26
C VAL A 118 1.09 18.27 6.07
N LYS A 119 1.48 18.76 4.89
CA LYS A 119 1.58 17.92 3.68
C LYS A 119 2.70 16.89 3.83
N PHE A 120 3.85 17.31 4.37
CA PHE A 120 4.97 16.42 4.69
C PHE A 120 4.56 15.30 5.65
N ASN A 121 3.97 15.66 6.79
CA ASN A 121 3.53 14.70 7.81
C ASN A 121 2.52 13.70 7.25
N SER A 122 1.64 14.15 6.35
CA SER A 122 0.62 13.28 5.76
C SER A 122 1.24 12.13 4.96
N HIS A 123 2.19 12.41 4.07
CA HIS A 123 2.85 11.36 3.29
C HIS A 123 3.89 10.58 4.12
N PHE A 124 4.53 11.22 5.12
CA PHE A 124 5.43 10.54 6.03
C PHE A 124 4.71 9.43 6.81
N MET A 125 3.51 9.72 7.34
CA MET A 125 2.71 8.75 8.09
C MET A 125 2.24 7.57 7.24
N VAL A 126 1.96 7.80 5.96
CA VAL A 126 1.62 6.73 5.00
C VAL A 126 2.79 5.77 4.83
N GLU A 127 3.99 6.28 4.61
CA GLU A 127 5.19 5.44 4.43
C GLU A 127 5.66 4.80 5.75
N ALA A 128 5.52 5.50 6.89
CA ALA A 128 5.78 4.96 8.21
C ALA A 128 4.96 3.69 8.47
N GLY A 129 3.66 3.71 8.13
CA GLY A 129 2.76 2.56 8.27
C GLY A 129 3.14 1.36 7.41
N LYS A 130 3.86 1.57 6.30
CA LYS A 130 4.35 0.50 5.41
C LYS A 130 5.72 -0.03 5.81
N SER A 131 6.54 0.79 6.47
CA SER A 131 7.96 0.51 6.75
C SER A 131 8.21 -0.65 7.71
N GLY A 132 7.32 -0.85 8.69
CA GLY A 132 7.53 -1.80 9.78
C GLY A 132 8.69 -1.44 10.72
N LEU A 133 9.18 -0.19 10.70
CA LEU A 133 10.21 0.32 11.62
C LEU A 133 9.65 0.50 13.04
N SER A 134 10.54 0.41 14.05
CA SER A 134 10.18 0.77 15.43
C SER A 134 9.99 2.29 15.56
N ASP A 135 9.36 2.72 16.67
CA ASP A 135 9.18 4.14 16.98
C ASP A 135 10.50 4.91 16.97
N GLU A 136 11.59 4.33 17.49
CA GLU A 136 12.92 4.93 17.43
C GLU A 136 13.43 5.09 15.99
N GLY A 137 13.19 4.10 15.13
CA GLY A 137 13.52 4.15 13.71
C GLY A 137 12.73 5.26 12.99
N LEU A 138 11.43 5.36 13.27
CA LEU A 138 10.57 6.39 12.70
C LEU A 138 11.01 7.80 13.14
N ILE A 139 11.34 7.99 14.43
CA ILE A 139 11.85 9.28 14.95
C ILE A 139 13.15 9.67 14.27
N MET A 140 14.06 8.70 14.05
CA MET A 140 15.34 8.94 13.38
C MET A 140 15.15 9.40 11.94
N VAL A 141 14.29 8.71 11.18
CA VAL A 141 13.99 9.08 9.80
C VAL A 141 13.32 10.45 9.74
N TYR A 142 12.31 10.69 10.58
CA TYR A 142 11.59 11.97 10.64
C TYR A 142 12.55 13.14 10.91
N LYS A 143 13.44 13.02 11.89
CA LYS A 143 14.46 14.04 12.17
C LYS A 143 15.41 14.27 11.01
N SER A 144 15.81 13.21 10.30
CA SER A 144 16.69 13.34 9.13
C SER A 144 15.98 13.98 7.93
N SER A 145 14.65 13.84 7.86
CA SER A 145 13.84 14.21 6.70
C SER A 145 13.42 15.68 6.65
N ILE A 146 13.38 16.37 7.80
CA ILE A 146 12.90 17.75 7.90
C ILE A 146 14.04 18.75 7.70
N CYS A 147 13.74 19.87 7.03
CA CYS A 147 14.69 20.95 6.84
C CYS A 147 15.19 21.51 8.21
N PRO A 148 16.50 21.78 8.38
CA PRO A 148 17.08 22.24 9.64
C PRO A 148 16.36 23.42 10.31
N TYR A 149 15.79 24.34 9.53
CA TYR A 149 15.04 25.49 10.04
C TYR A 149 13.76 25.09 10.81
N PHE A 150 13.06 24.05 10.37
CA PHE A 150 11.87 23.55 11.07
C PHE A 150 12.23 22.74 12.32
N LEU A 151 13.33 21.96 12.27
CA LEU A 151 13.86 21.26 13.44
C LEU A 151 14.19 22.24 14.57
N GLN A 152 14.78 23.39 14.23
CA GLN A 152 15.12 24.43 15.21
C GLN A 152 13.87 25.02 15.87
N ASN A 153 12.79 25.26 15.11
CA ASN A 153 11.53 25.77 15.65
C ASN A 153 10.81 24.73 16.54
N VAL A 154 10.80 23.46 16.15
CA VAL A 154 10.21 22.37 16.97
C VAL A 154 10.98 22.21 18.28
N LEU A 155 12.32 22.14 18.22
CA LEU A 155 13.16 22.04 19.41
C LEU A 155 12.99 23.26 20.33
N ASN A 156 12.99 24.47 19.77
CA ASN A 156 12.80 25.70 20.54
C ASN A 156 11.42 25.76 21.20
N SER A 157 10.35 25.31 20.53
CA SER A 157 9.01 25.26 21.12
C SER A 157 8.90 24.28 22.31
N SER A 158 9.61 23.15 22.24
CA SER A 158 9.67 22.17 23.34
C SER A 158 10.44 22.66 24.56
N ILE A 159 11.42 23.56 24.35
CA ILE A 159 12.18 24.22 25.42
C ILE A 159 11.33 25.31 26.08
N GLN A 160 10.59 26.10 25.30
CA GLN A 160 9.70 27.15 25.84
C GLN A 160 8.55 26.56 26.67
N SER A 161 7.96 25.43 26.25
CA SER A 161 6.91 24.75 27.01
C SER A 161 7.35 24.27 28.40
N LYS A 162 8.65 24.00 28.61
CA LYS A 162 9.18 23.59 29.93
C LYS A 162 9.44 24.77 30.86
N ASN A 163 9.60 25.98 30.33
CA ASN A 163 9.95 27.18 31.10
C ASN A 163 8.74 27.98 31.61
N ILE A 164 7.52 27.59 31.24
CA ILE A 164 6.28 28.28 31.67
C ILE A 164 5.61 27.55 32.86
N ALA A 165 6.17 26.44 33.33
CA ALA A 165 5.69 25.67 34.48
C ALA A 165 6.50 25.92 35.77
N GLY A 166 7.09 27.11 35.93
CA GLY A 166 7.84 27.54 37.12
C GLY A 166 7.13 28.66 37.86
#